data_AF-A0A1G0N6S2-F1
#
_entry.id   AF-A0A1G0N6S2-F1
#
_cell.length_a   1.000
_cell.length_b   1.000
_cell.length_c   1.000
_cell.angle_alpha   90.00
_cell.angle_beta   90.00
_cell.angle_gamma   90.00
#
_symmetry.space_group_name_H-M   'P 1'
#
loop_
_entity.id
_entity.type
_entity.pdbx_description
1 polymer ?
#
loop_
_entity_poly.entity_id
_entity_poly.type
_entity_poly.pdbx_seq_one_letter_code
_entity_poly.pdbx_strand_id
1 'polypeptide(L)'
;MARAAFLAALLALLPLSGHLAAQTQGLDRAAIARAVVARMALKPGEKVLFVGRPGVFDTLTAFIRRETTRAGGQDMGVYATGPGERSDWQTPFTRGSRGASRAELAEYLAGVDLAVMLPGASTSDTAYAAMQDVLRTGRARAIHFHWAGAFDLEGQPLRLTDRISQVYQRAIVETDYQWLADIQRRFEQAMRGQVVRVTTPAGTDLAFEIGNRPVTRMDGDASAARAAQARNLVDREIELPAGAIRVAPMEQSVRGTIVVPPSWWGGTRVNGLVLTFDRGRVTGFQAPAGRDAVTAELGPADRPGRAFREFALGFNPLLALPADDPPWIPYYGYGAGVVRLSLGDNTELGGAVTGRYVRWNFFTDATVTVGTDVWVKDGKPIKP
;
A
#
# COMPACT_ATOMS: atom_id res chain seq x y z
N MET A 1 -1.06 -33.77 -1.91
CA MET A 1 -1.04 -32.55 -2.75
C MET A 1 -1.45 -31.36 -1.88
N ALA A 2 -0.48 -30.80 -1.14
CA ALA A 2 -0.72 -29.77 -0.14
C ALA A 2 -0.69 -28.37 -0.81
N ARG A 3 -1.80 -27.66 -0.74
CA ARG A 3 -1.90 -26.25 -1.13
C ARG A 3 -1.15 -25.40 -0.10
N ALA A 4 0.12 -25.10 -0.35
CA ALA A 4 0.85 -24.07 0.35
C ALA A 4 0.39 -22.70 -0.19
N ALA A 5 -0.66 -22.14 0.43
CA ALA A 5 -0.96 -20.73 0.36
C ALA A 5 -0.21 -20.06 1.51
N PHE A 6 0.92 -19.41 1.23
CA PHE A 6 1.67 -18.65 2.22
C PHE A 6 1.57 -17.15 1.94
N LEU A 7 0.98 -16.48 2.94
CA LEU A 7 0.92 -15.05 3.26
C LEU A 7 1.12 -14.04 2.11
N ALA A 8 0.03 -13.64 1.46
CA ALA A 8 -0.30 -12.22 1.53
C ALA A 8 -0.72 -11.98 2.97
N ALA A 9 -0.15 -11.00 3.67
CA ALA A 9 -0.40 -10.72 5.09
C ALA A 9 -1.88 -11.00 5.48
N LEU A 10 -2.12 -12.22 5.96
CA LEU A 10 -3.41 -12.65 6.43
C LEU A 10 -3.43 -12.08 7.84
N LEU A 11 -4.05 -10.92 7.99
CA LEU A 11 -4.40 -10.36 9.30
C LEU A 11 -5.10 -11.47 10.09
N ALA A 12 -4.37 -12.07 11.04
CA ALA A 12 -4.95 -13.01 11.97
C ALA A 12 -6.07 -12.29 12.73
N LEU A 13 -7.29 -12.72 12.45
CA LEU A 13 -8.53 -12.35 13.11
C LEU A 13 -8.47 -12.78 14.59
N LEU A 14 -8.01 -11.88 15.44
CA LEU A 14 -8.48 -11.76 16.82
C LEU A 14 -9.63 -10.74 16.85
N PRO A 15 -10.52 -10.68 17.85
CA PRO A 15 -11.75 -9.87 17.79
C PRO A 15 -11.40 -8.38 17.73
N LEU A 16 -11.22 -7.87 16.51
CA LEU A 16 -10.72 -6.53 16.18
C LEU A 16 -11.75 -5.45 16.47
N SER A 17 -13.05 -5.80 16.55
CA SER A 17 -14.13 -4.81 16.58
C SER A 17 -14.18 -4.01 17.88
N GLY A 18 -13.95 -4.66 19.04
CA GLY A 18 -13.97 -3.96 20.33
C GLY A 18 -12.70 -3.13 20.61
N HIS A 19 -11.54 -3.63 20.16
CA HIS A 19 -10.25 -3.02 20.48
C HIS A 19 -9.82 -1.88 19.53
N LEU A 20 -10.18 -1.90 18.24
CA LEU A 20 -9.95 -0.73 17.37
C LEU A 20 -10.85 0.46 17.74
N ALA A 21 -12.08 0.21 18.19
CA ALA A 21 -13.01 1.27 18.58
C ALA A 21 -12.53 2.07 19.81
N ALA A 22 -11.84 1.41 20.76
CA ALA A 22 -11.29 2.07 21.95
C ALA A 22 -10.03 2.90 21.65
N GLN A 23 -9.20 2.50 20.69
CA GLN A 23 -7.87 3.09 20.40
C GLN A 23 -7.92 4.31 19.45
N THR A 24 -9.11 4.91 19.31
CA THR A 24 -9.41 6.01 18.36
C THR A 24 -10.23 7.14 19.02
N GLN A 25 -10.36 7.12 20.35
CA GLN A 25 -11.22 8.07 21.08
C GLN A 25 -10.75 9.52 21.00
N GLY A 26 -9.43 9.76 20.84
CA GLY A 26 -8.85 11.09 20.72
C GLY A 26 -8.72 11.65 19.30
N LEU A 27 -9.28 10.97 18.29
CA LEU A 27 -9.13 11.40 16.89
C LEU A 27 -10.07 12.54 16.53
N ASP A 28 -9.56 13.56 15.83
CA ASP A 28 -10.37 14.58 15.17
C ASP A 28 -10.98 13.99 13.88
N ARG A 29 -12.09 13.29 14.06
CA ARG A 29 -12.85 12.66 12.98
C ARG A 29 -13.31 13.65 11.93
N ALA A 30 -13.57 14.90 12.32
CA ALA A 30 -14.02 15.93 11.40
C ALA A 30 -12.88 16.39 10.50
N ALA A 31 -11.68 16.61 11.06
CA ALA A 31 -10.50 16.93 10.28
C ALA A 31 -10.10 15.77 9.35
N ILE A 32 -10.10 14.53 9.85
CA ILE A 32 -9.80 13.34 9.03
C ILE A 32 -10.79 13.23 7.87
N ALA A 33 -12.10 13.36 8.14
CA ALA A 33 -13.12 13.26 7.10
C ALA A 33 -12.98 14.35 6.02
N ARG A 34 -12.75 15.60 6.41
CA ARG A 34 -12.48 16.69 5.45
C ARG A 34 -11.25 16.42 4.62
N ALA A 35 -10.16 15.94 5.24
CA ALA A 35 -8.92 15.63 4.53
C ALA A 35 -9.12 14.49 3.51
N VAL A 36 -9.77 13.40 3.91
CA VAL A 36 -10.07 12.26 3.01
C VAL A 36 -10.97 12.70 1.85
N VAL A 37 -12.05 13.44 2.11
CA VAL A 37 -12.95 13.93 1.05
C VAL A 37 -12.26 14.94 0.13
N ALA A 38 -11.38 15.79 0.65
CA ALA A 38 -10.62 16.72 -0.18
C ALA A 38 -9.71 16.01 -1.20
N ARG A 39 -9.25 14.79 -0.89
CA ARG A 39 -8.45 13.96 -1.82
C ARG A 39 -9.27 13.31 -2.92
N MET A 40 -10.58 13.12 -2.72
CA MET A 40 -11.49 12.59 -3.75
C MET A 40 -11.67 13.53 -4.95
N ALA A 41 -11.46 14.84 -4.73
CA ALA A 41 -11.64 15.92 -5.70
C ALA A 41 -12.96 15.75 -6.49
N LEU A 42 -14.06 15.63 -5.73
CA LEU A 42 -15.36 15.26 -6.27
C LEU A 42 -15.89 16.32 -7.25
N LYS A 43 -16.49 15.85 -8.33
CA LYS A 43 -17.38 16.64 -9.17
C LYS A 43 -18.83 16.46 -8.70
N PRO A 44 -19.69 17.48 -8.82
CA PRO A 44 -21.09 17.35 -8.45
C PRO A 44 -21.77 16.15 -9.13
N GLY A 45 -22.45 15.32 -8.34
CA GLY A 45 -23.18 14.14 -8.79
C GLY A 45 -22.37 12.85 -8.87
N GLU A 46 -21.05 12.86 -8.62
CA GLU A 46 -20.26 11.62 -8.61
C GLU A 46 -20.74 10.65 -7.53
N LYS A 47 -20.97 9.40 -7.92
CA LYS A 47 -21.44 8.31 -7.06
C LYS A 47 -20.30 7.74 -6.25
N VAL A 48 -20.41 7.89 -4.93
CA VAL A 48 -19.39 7.44 -3.97
C VAL A 48 -19.92 6.25 -3.18
N LEU A 49 -19.26 5.11 -3.31
CA LEU A 49 -19.53 3.91 -2.51
C LEU A 49 -18.47 3.77 -1.41
N PHE A 50 -18.89 3.39 -0.22
CA PHE A 50 -17.99 3.00 0.85
C PHE A 50 -17.99 1.48 1.01
N VAL A 51 -16.85 0.89 1.30
CA VAL A 51 -16.74 -0.53 1.69
C VAL A 51 -16.12 -0.55 3.07
N GLY A 52 -16.83 -1.07 4.07
CA GLY A 52 -16.41 -0.94 5.46
C GLY A 52 -16.78 -2.14 6.33
N ARG A 53 -16.00 -2.35 7.38
CA ARG A 53 -16.23 -3.42 8.36
C ARG A 53 -17.03 -2.89 9.55
N PRO A 54 -18.22 -3.44 9.85
CA PRO A 54 -18.99 -2.97 11.00
C PRO A 54 -18.22 -3.06 12.32
N GLY A 55 -18.35 -2.03 13.15
CA GLY A 55 -17.63 -1.88 14.42
C GLY A 55 -16.22 -1.32 14.26
N VAL A 56 -15.74 -1.08 13.04
CA VAL A 56 -14.43 -0.49 12.77
C VAL A 56 -14.66 0.91 12.22
N PHE A 57 -14.31 1.93 13.01
CA PHE A 57 -14.39 3.34 12.61
C PHE A 57 -15.79 3.82 12.18
N ASP A 58 -16.88 3.14 12.57
CA ASP A 58 -18.26 3.49 12.19
C ASP A 58 -18.59 4.99 12.30
N THR A 59 -18.13 5.58 13.40
CA THR A 59 -18.40 6.96 13.73
C THR A 59 -17.54 7.93 12.92
N LEU A 60 -16.37 7.53 12.40
CA LEU A 60 -15.64 8.27 11.36
C LEU A 60 -16.31 8.11 9.98
N THR A 61 -16.80 6.91 9.66
CA THR A 61 -17.55 6.63 8.41
C THR A 61 -18.72 7.59 8.25
N ALA A 62 -19.47 7.86 9.33
CA ALA A 62 -20.57 8.84 9.31
C ALA A 62 -20.09 10.27 8.96
N PHE A 63 -18.91 10.68 9.42
CA PHE A 63 -18.35 11.99 9.08
C PHE A 63 -17.92 12.04 7.62
N ILE A 64 -17.21 11.01 7.12
CA ILE A 64 -16.76 10.96 5.72
C ILE A 64 -17.95 11.03 4.76
N ARG A 65 -19.03 10.29 5.05
CA ARG A 65 -20.26 10.30 4.24
C ARG A 65 -20.91 11.67 4.19
N ARG A 66 -21.05 12.33 5.35
CA ARG A 66 -21.61 13.68 5.41
C ARG A 66 -20.75 14.70 4.65
N GLU A 67 -19.43 14.64 4.80
CA GLU A 67 -18.53 15.52 4.05
C GLU A 67 -18.57 15.22 2.54
N THR A 68 -18.78 13.96 2.14
CA THR A 68 -18.97 13.57 0.74
C THR A 68 -20.19 14.23 0.13
N THR A 69 -21.35 14.20 0.81
CA THR A 69 -22.55 14.92 0.36
C THR A 69 -22.31 16.43 0.28
N ARG A 70 -21.62 17.01 1.28
CA ARG A 70 -21.28 18.45 1.29
C ARG A 70 -20.37 18.86 0.12
N ALA A 71 -19.48 17.97 -0.30
CA ALA A 71 -18.62 18.16 -1.46
C ALA A 71 -19.33 17.89 -2.81
N GLY A 72 -20.64 17.62 -2.79
CA GLY A 72 -21.46 17.41 -4.00
C GLY A 72 -21.47 15.97 -4.52
N GLY A 73 -20.87 15.02 -3.80
CA GLY A 73 -20.95 13.60 -4.14
C GLY A 73 -22.30 12.98 -3.76
N GLN A 74 -22.73 11.98 -4.54
CA GLN A 74 -23.88 11.13 -4.23
C GLN A 74 -23.41 9.97 -3.34
N ASP A 75 -23.82 9.97 -2.07
CA ASP A 75 -23.55 8.87 -1.14
C ASP A 75 -24.39 7.63 -1.50
N MET A 76 -23.72 6.61 -2.02
CA MET A 76 -24.34 5.34 -2.41
C MET A 76 -24.53 4.39 -1.21
N GLY A 77 -24.05 4.75 -0.02
CA GLY A 77 -24.10 3.91 1.19
C GLY A 77 -22.78 3.20 1.47
N VAL A 78 -22.81 2.34 2.51
CA VAL A 78 -21.67 1.51 2.89
C VAL A 78 -22.00 0.04 2.63
N TYR A 79 -21.21 -0.60 1.80
CA TYR A 79 -21.22 -2.04 1.63
C TYR A 79 -20.47 -2.69 2.80
N ALA A 80 -21.19 -3.40 3.67
CA ALA A 80 -20.61 -4.01 4.85
C ALA A 80 -19.76 -5.25 4.52
N THR A 81 -18.59 -5.35 5.14
CA THR A 81 -17.73 -6.54 5.11
C THR A 81 -17.91 -7.33 6.41
N GLY A 82 -18.73 -8.37 6.36
CA GLY A 82 -19.01 -9.26 7.51
C GLY A 82 -20.30 -8.92 8.29
N PRO A 83 -20.54 -9.63 9.41
CA PRO A 83 -21.77 -9.49 10.20
C PRO A 83 -21.81 -8.17 10.98
N GLY A 84 -23.01 -7.80 11.44
CA GLY A 84 -23.23 -6.60 12.26
C GLY A 84 -23.46 -5.32 11.45
N GLU A 85 -23.89 -5.45 10.19
CA GLU A 85 -24.22 -4.31 9.34
C GLU A 85 -25.22 -3.36 10.02
N ARG A 86 -24.92 -2.07 9.94
CA ARG A 86 -25.73 -1.02 10.56
C ARG A 86 -26.86 -0.58 9.65
N SER A 87 -27.98 -0.14 10.23
CA SER A 87 -29.12 0.37 9.45
C SER A 87 -28.80 1.66 8.71
N ASP A 88 -28.00 2.55 9.31
CA ASP A 88 -27.58 3.83 8.73
C ASP A 88 -26.65 3.66 7.51
N TRP A 89 -26.05 2.49 7.31
CA TRP A 89 -25.20 2.16 6.16
C TRP A 89 -26.00 1.80 4.90
N GLN A 90 -27.26 1.41 5.06
CA GLN A 90 -28.07 0.83 4.00
C GLN A 90 -28.76 1.89 3.15
N THR A 91 -28.64 1.77 1.84
CA THR A 91 -29.37 2.55 0.85
C THR A 91 -30.12 1.60 -0.10
N PRO A 92 -31.04 2.08 -0.96
CA PRO A 92 -31.58 1.25 -2.03
C PRO A 92 -30.49 0.60 -2.89
N PHE A 93 -29.35 1.30 -3.10
CA PHE A 93 -28.21 0.79 -3.86
C PHE A 93 -27.53 -0.40 -3.15
N THR A 94 -27.08 -0.24 -1.90
CA THR A 94 -26.39 -1.35 -1.20
C THR A 94 -27.29 -2.55 -0.95
N ARG A 95 -28.60 -2.33 -0.72
CA ARG A 95 -29.57 -3.43 -0.63
C ARG A 95 -29.76 -4.18 -1.94
N GLY A 96 -29.72 -3.48 -3.08
CA GLY A 96 -29.94 -4.06 -4.40
C GLY A 96 -28.86 -5.06 -4.85
N SER A 97 -27.68 -5.01 -4.23
CA SER A 97 -26.54 -5.86 -4.55
C SER A 97 -26.19 -6.91 -3.47
N ARG A 98 -27.04 -7.05 -2.43
CA ARG A 98 -26.78 -8.00 -1.35
C ARG A 98 -26.79 -9.44 -1.84
N GLY A 99 -25.79 -10.21 -1.41
CA GLY A 99 -25.67 -11.63 -1.73
C GLY A 99 -25.20 -11.92 -3.16
N ALA A 100 -24.95 -10.88 -3.97
CA ALA A 100 -24.38 -11.03 -5.31
C ALA A 100 -23.00 -11.71 -5.26
N SER A 101 -22.72 -12.53 -6.27
CA SER A 101 -21.37 -13.03 -6.51
C SER A 101 -20.42 -11.89 -6.87
N ARG A 102 -19.11 -12.15 -6.82
CA ARG A 102 -18.09 -11.15 -7.21
C ARG A 102 -18.31 -10.60 -8.62
N ALA A 103 -18.69 -11.46 -9.58
CA ALA A 103 -18.89 -11.06 -10.98
C ALA A 103 -20.12 -10.17 -11.14
N GLU A 104 -21.26 -10.59 -10.61
CA GLU A 104 -22.50 -9.79 -10.61
C GLU A 104 -22.31 -8.47 -9.89
N LEU A 105 -21.56 -8.48 -8.78
CA LEU A 105 -21.24 -7.28 -8.04
C LEU A 105 -20.33 -6.34 -8.83
N ALA A 106 -19.34 -6.85 -9.57
CA ALA A 106 -18.50 -6.01 -10.42
C ALA A 106 -19.30 -5.32 -11.53
N GLU A 107 -20.26 -6.03 -12.14
CA GLU A 107 -21.18 -5.43 -13.11
C GLU A 107 -22.07 -4.35 -12.46
N TYR A 108 -22.63 -4.63 -11.29
CA TYR A 108 -23.46 -3.69 -10.55
C TYR A 108 -22.67 -2.43 -10.12
N LEU A 109 -21.45 -2.62 -9.64
CA LEU A 109 -20.56 -1.56 -9.17
C LEU A 109 -19.93 -0.76 -10.31
N ALA A 110 -20.06 -1.18 -11.56
CA ALA A 110 -19.54 -0.43 -12.72
C ALA A 110 -20.18 0.97 -12.87
N GLY A 111 -21.31 1.21 -12.20
CA GLY A 111 -21.97 2.53 -12.13
C GLY A 111 -21.47 3.44 -11.00
N VAL A 112 -20.46 3.04 -10.22
CA VAL A 112 -19.83 3.85 -9.16
C VAL A 112 -18.63 4.60 -9.72
N ASP A 113 -18.53 5.91 -9.43
CA ASP A 113 -17.43 6.75 -9.90
C ASP A 113 -16.19 6.64 -8.99
N LEU A 114 -16.42 6.60 -7.68
CA LEU A 114 -15.39 6.50 -6.65
C LEU A 114 -15.79 5.52 -5.54
N ALA A 115 -14.88 4.62 -5.18
CA ALA A 115 -15.03 3.77 -4.00
C ALA A 115 -14.05 4.16 -2.89
N VAL A 116 -14.47 4.11 -1.62
CA VAL A 116 -13.60 4.29 -0.46
C VAL A 116 -13.56 2.99 0.32
N MET A 117 -12.41 2.33 0.30
CA MET A 117 -12.14 1.18 1.16
C MET A 117 -11.79 1.71 2.55
N LEU A 118 -12.71 1.58 3.49
CA LEU A 118 -12.58 2.07 4.86
C LEU A 118 -11.67 1.15 5.68
N PRO A 119 -11.13 1.63 6.83
CA PRO A 119 -10.31 0.81 7.70
C PRO A 119 -10.96 -0.54 8.04
N GLY A 120 -10.20 -1.61 7.85
CA GLY A 120 -10.64 -2.99 8.11
C GLY A 120 -11.22 -3.72 6.89
N ALA A 121 -11.53 -3.02 5.79
CA ALA A 121 -11.82 -3.66 4.50
C ALA A 121 -10.53 -4.19 3.86
N SER A 122 -10.64 -5.29 3.13
CA SER A 122 -9.51 -6.01 2.52
C SER A 122 -9.88 -6.60 1.15
N THR A 123 -8.88 -6.90 0.33
CA THR A 123 -9.10 -7.52 -1.00
C THR A 123 -9.66 -8.95 -0.93
N SER A 124 -9.75 -9.56 0.26
CA SER A 124 -10.51 -10.80 0.48
C SER A 124 -12.01 -10.61 0.61
N ASP A 125 -12.48 -9.38 0.86
CA ASP A 125 -13.90 -9.07 0.93
C ASP A 125 -14.51 -9.00 -0.48
N THR A 126 -15.67 -9.62 -0.69
CA THR A 126 -16.30 -9.73 -2.02
C THR A 126 -16.51 -8.38 -2.70
N ALA A 127 -16.97 -7.36 -1.96
CA ALA A 127 -17.21 -6.03 -2.50
C ALA A 127 -15.93 -5.30 -2.93
N TYR A 128 -14.89 -5.43 -2.12
CA TYR A 128 -13.59 -4.89 -2.49
C TYR A 128 -13.03 -5.65 -3.70
N ALA A 129 -13.01 -6.98 -3.66
CA ALA A 129 -12.53 -7.80 -4.77
C ALA A 129 -13.27 -7.50 -6.10
N ALA A 130 -14.57 -7.24 -6.06
CA ALA A 130 -15.38 -6.81 -7.20
C ALA A 130 -15.00 -5.40 -7.67
N MET A 131 -14.81 -4.44 -6.75
CA MET A 131 -14.37 -3.10 -7.10
C MET A 131 -12.99 -3.11 -7.77
N GLN A 132 -12.08 -3.97 -7.32
CA GLN A 132 -10.77 -4.18 -7.96
C GLN A 132 -10.92 -4.64 -9.42
N ASP A 133 -11.95 -5.42 -9.75
CA ASP A 133 -12.24 -5.77 -11.14
C ASP A 133 -12.75 -4.56 -11.92
N VAL A 134 -13.63 -3.74 -11.33
CA VAL A 134 -14.08 -2.47 -11.94
C VAL A 134 -12.91 -1.53 -12.22
N LEU A 135 -11.99 -1.36 -11.26
CA LEU A 135 -10.81 -0.51 -11.44
C LEU A 135 -9.93 -0.98 -12.60
N ARG A 136 -9.76 -2.30 -12.78
CA ARG A 136 -9.00 -2.87 -13.92
C ARG A 136 -9.64 -2.55 -15.28
N THR A 137 -10.94 -2.26 -15.35
CA THR A 137 -11.60 -1.84 -16.59
C THR A 137 -11.37 -0.37 -16.96
N GLY A 138 -10.77 0.42 -16.05
CA GLY A 138 -10.54 1.84 -16.27
C GLY A 138 -11.76 2.74 -16.05
N ARG A 139 -12.86 2.22 -15.47
CA ARG A 139 -14.15 2.93 -15.34
C ARG A 139 -14.39 3.65 -14.01
N ALA A 140 -13.60 3.39 -12.98
CA ALA A 140 -13.77 4.00 -11.67
C ALA A 140 -12.42 4.30 -11.00
N ARG A 141 -12.45 4.97 -9.84
CA ARG A 141 -11.27 5.19 -9.00
C ARG A 141 -11.56 4.81 -7.55
N ALA A 142 -10.52 4.67 -6.75
CA ALA A 142 -10.67 4.34 -5.35
C ALA A 142 -9.71 5.11 -4.45
N ILE A 143 -10.15 5.29 -3.20
CA ILE A 143 -9.27 5.56 -2.07
C ILE A 143 -9.21 4.30 -1.22
N HIS A 144 -7.99 3.85 -0.92
CA HIS A 144 -7.75 2.81 0.07
C HIS A 144 -7.32 3.48 1.38
N PHE A 145 -8.28 3.66 2.28
CA PHE A 145 -8.10 4.38 3.53
C PHE A 145 -7.82 3.40 4.67
N HIS A 146 -6.55 3.34 5.07
CA HIS A 146 -6.07 2.38 6.06
C HIS A 146 -5.83 3.02 7.41
N TRP A 147 -5.99 2.21 8.45
CA TRP A 147 -5.54 2.53 9.80
C TRP A 147 -4.65 1.40 10.34
N ALA A 148 -3.72 0.92 9.51
CA ALA A 148 -2.86 -0.24 9.78
C ALA A 148 -1.44 0.00 9.21
N GLY A 149 -0.60 -1.04 9.20
CA GLY A 149 0.71 -1.00 8.55
C GLY A 149 1.82 -0.35 9.37
N ALA A 150 1.72 -0.35 10.71
CA ALA A 150 2.85 -0.05 11.57
C ALA A 150 3.67 -1.34 11.75
N PHE A 151 4.99 -1.26 11.60
CA PHE A 151 5.89 -2.41 11.74
C PHE A 151 7.06 -2.10 12.65
N ASP A 152 7.59 -3.10 13.34
CA ASP A 152 8.95 -3.00 13.89
C ASP A 152 10.00 -3.06 12.77
N LEU A 153 11.28 -2.89 13.12
CA LEU A 153 12.37 -2.95 12.15
C LEU A 153 12.57 -4.34 11.53
N GLU A 154 11.98 -5.39 12.10
CA GLU A 154 12.01 -6.75 11.55
C GLU A 154 10.83 -7.05 10.61
N GLY A 155 9.99 -6.03 10.35
CA GLY A 155 8.80 -6.13 9.52
C GLY A 155 7.65 -6.89 10.18
N GLN A 156 7.65 -7.06 11.51
CA GLN A 156 6.50 -7.60 12.22
C GLN A 156 5.47 -6.50 12.48
N PRO A 157 4.16 -6.79 12.29
CA PRO A 157 3.12 -5.80 12.50
C PRO A 157 3.02 -5.42 13.98
N LEU A 158 3.03 -4.12 14.25
CA LEU A 158 2.79 -3.57 15.58
C LEU A 158 1.30 -3.45 15.85
N ARG A 159 0.93 -3.60 17.12
CA ARG A 159 -0.42 -3.27 17.59
C ARG A 159 -0.65 -1.78 17.47
N LEU A 160 -1.83 -1.38 17.02
CA LEU A 160 -2.24 0.02 17.03
C LEU A 160 -2.31 0.53 18.47
N THR A 161 -1.89 1.78 18.65
CA THR A 161 -1.92 2.52 19.90
C THR A 161 -2.41 3.93 19.61
N ASP A 162 -2.82 4.68 20.64
CA ASP A 162 -3.21 6.09 20.46
C ASP A 162 -2.07 6.92 19.84
N ARG A 163 -0.82 6.61 20.20
CA ARG A 163 0.38 7.25 19.62
C ARG A 163 0.48 7.00 18.11
N ILE A 164 0.34 5.75 17.67
CA ILE A 164 0.36 5.41 16.23
C ILE A 164 -0.82 6.07 15.51
N SER A 165 -2.01 6.03 16.11
CA SER A 165 -3.22 6.66 15.58
C SER A 165 -3.04 8.18 15.41
N GLN A 166 -2.38 8.87 16.35
CA GLN A 166 -2.05 10.29 16.22
C GLN A 166 -1.08 10.56 15.07
N VAL A 167 -0.07 9.72 14.86
CA VAL A 167 0.84 9.84 13.71
C VAL A 167 0.06 9.70 12.40
N TYR A 168 -0.87 8.75 12.31
CA TYR A 168 -1.68 8.54 11.10
C TYR A 168 -2.65 9.69 10.85
N GLN A 169 -3.34 10.17 11.88
CA GLN A 169 -4.17 11.38 11.76
C GLN A 169 -3.35 12.56 11.23
N ARG A 170 -2.19 12.81 11.83
CA ARG A 170 -1.31 13.91 11.41
C ARG A 170 -0.90 13.76 9.95
N ALA A 171 -0.48 12.57 9.54
CA ALA A 171 -0.12 12.29 8.15
C ALA A 171 -1.29 12.40 7.15
N ILE A 172 -2.54 12.25 7.59
CA ILE A 172 -3.70 12.46 6.72
C ILE A 172 -4.05 13.94 6.63
N VAL A 173 -4.09 14.62 7.78
CA VAL A 173 -4.63 15.97 7.93
C VAL A 173 -3.61 17.05 7.55
N GLU A 174 -2.33 16.84 7.89
CA GLU A 174 -1.29 17.88 7.86
C GLU A 174 -0.25 17.66 6.76
N THR A 175 -0.30 16.56 5.99
CA THR A 175 0.61 16.37 4.86
C THR A 175 0.44 17.49 3.85
N ASP A 176 1.55 18.07 3.38
CA ASP A 176 1.57 18.91 2.21
C ASP A 176 1.50 18.02 0.95
N TYR A 177 0.26 17.82 0.47
CA TYR A 177 0.00 16.96 -0.68
C TYR A 177 0.48 17.58 -2.01
N GLN A 178 0.59 18.92 -2.10
CA GLN A 178 1.14 19.56 -3.29
C GLN A 178 2.63 19.29 -3.39
N TRP A 179 3.36 19.56 -2.30
CA TRP A 179 4.78 19.22 -2.22
C TRP A 179 5.01 17.73 -2.45
N LEU A 180 4.19 16.85 -1.85
CA LEU A 180 4.32 15.39 -2.02
C LEU A 180 4.13 14.96 -3.47
N ALA A 181 3.14 15.53 -4.17
CA ALA A 181 2.94 15.27 -5.59
C ALA A 181 4.13 15.77 -6.43
N ASP A 182 4.68 16.94 -6.10
CA ASP A 182 5.79 17.55 -6.82
C ASP A 182 7.10 16.77 -6.67
N ILE A 183 7.45 16.36 -5.45
CA ILE A 183 8.65 15.54 -5.21
C ILE A 183 8.53 14.18 -5.89
N GLN A 184 7.37 13.53 -5.83
CA GLN A 184 7.18 12.23 -6.49
C GLN A 184 7.24 12.35 -8.01
N ARG A 185 6.70 13.42 -8.62
CA ARG A 185 6.85 13.68 -10.06
C ARG A 185 8.30 13.93 -10.46
N ARG A 186 9.05 14.73 -9.69
CA ARG A 186 10.47 14.98 -9.95
C ARG A 186 11.29 13.70 -9.85
N PHE A 187 11.02 12.86 -8.86
CA PHE A 187 11.71 11.59 -8.71
C PHE A 187 11.37 10.61 -9.83
N GLU A 188 10.08 10.49 -10.22
CA GLU A 188 9.68 9.72 -11.39
C GLU A 188 10.47 10.15 -12.64
N GLN A 189 10.53 11.46 -12.91
CA GLN A 189 11.25 12.02 -14.05
C GLN A 189 12.74 11.71 -13.99
N ALA A 190 13.37 11.85 -12.83
CA ALA A 190 14.79 11.55 -12.65
C ALA A 190 15.12 10.08 -12.94
N MET A 191 14.23 9.15 -12.57
CA MET A 191 14.42 7.72 -12.86
C MET A 191 14.33 7.39 -14.37
N ARG A 192 13.69 8.24 -15.19
CA ARG A 192 13.52 7.96 -16.63
C ARG A 192 14.88 8.04 -17.33
N GLY A 193 15.24 6.96 -18.02
CA GLY A 193 16.50 6.88 -18.78
C GLY A 193 17.75 6.78 -17.90
N GLN A 194 17.59 6.54 -16.59
CA GLN A 194 18.70 6.42 -15.64
C GLN A 194 18.67 5.07 -14.93
N VAL A 195 19.86 4.62 -14.51
CA VAL A 195 19.99 3.51 -13.58
C VAL A 195 19.67 4.00 -12.17
N VAL A 196 18.76 3.30 -11.49
CA VAL A 196 18.53 3.46 -10.07
C VAL A 196 19.39 2.45 -9.33
N ARG A 197 20.18 2.92 -8.36
CA ARG A 197 21.03 2.08 -7.50
C ARG A 197 20.62 2.27 -6.05
N VAL A 198 20.43 1.16 -5.35
CA VAL A 198 20.09 1.13 -3.93
C VAL A 198 21.22 0.42 -3.19
N THR A 199 21.81 1.09 -2.21
CA THR A 199 22.87 0.52 -1.37
C THR A 199 22.52 0.60 0.11
N THR A 200 23.07 -0.30 0.93
CA THR A 200 23.03 -0.19 2.40
C THR A 200 24.40 -0.45 3.02
N PRO A 201 24.67 0.05 4.24
CA PRO A 201 25.89 -0.31 4.99
C PRO A 201 26.06 -1.82 5.18
N ALA A 202 24.96 -2.58 5.25
CA ALA A 202 24.97 -4.03 5.38
C ALA A 202 25.41 -4.77 4.10
N GLY A 203 25.59 -4.07 2.98
CA GLY A 203 26.08 -4.65 1.71
C GLY A 203 25.00 -4.92 0.65
N THR A 204 23.79 -4.37 0.80
CA THR A 204 22.87 -4.29 -0.34
C THR A 204 23.52 -3.43 -1.41
N ASP A 205 23.46 -3.89 -2.66
CA ASP A 205 23.90 -3.16 -3.83
C ASP A 205 23.10 -3.67 -5.03
N LEU A 206 21.97 -3.04 -5.28
CA LEU A 206 21.02 -3.42 -6.32
C LEU A 206 20.91 -2.30 -7.35
N ALA A 207 20.99 -2.64 -8.63
CA ALA A 207 20.79 -1.72 -9.73
C ALA A 207 19.64 -2.18 -10.63
N PHE A 208 18.86 -1.24 -11.15
CA PHE A 208 17.78 -1.50 -12.10
C PHE A 208 17.41 -0.25 -12.91
N GLU A 209 16.64 -0.46 -13.98
CA GLU A 209 16.03 0.60 -14.79
C GLU A 209 14.50 0.43 -14.81
N ILE A 210 13.79 1.55 -14.97
CA ILE A 210 12.31 1.53 -15.04
C ILE A 210 11.78 1.63 -16.48
N GLY A 211 12.60 2.09 -17.44
CA GLY A 211 12.18 2.36 -18.82
C GLY A 211 10.88 3.17 -18.87
N ASN A 212 9.89 2.66 -19.59
CA ASN A 212 8.54 3.24 -19.70
C ASN A 212 7.50 2.62 -18.75
N ARG A 213 7.92 1.81 -17.77
CA ARG A 213 7.00 1.19 -16.79
C ARG A 213 6.11 2.25 -16.12
N PRO A 214 4.84 1.91 -15.82
CA PRO A 214 3.99 2.77 -15.03
C PRO A 214 4.58 2.93 -13.63
N VAL A 215 4.67 4.18 -13.17
CA VAL A 215 5.13 4.53 -11.83
C VAL A 215 3.90 4.99 -11.07
N THR A 216 3.65 4.35 -9.93
CA THR A 216 2.50 4.64 -9.09
C THR A 216 2.91 5.65 -8.04
N ARG A 217 2.24 6.81 -8.06
CA ARG A 217 2.46 7.91 -7.13
C ARG A 217 1.36 7.92 -6.09
N MET A 218 1.67 7.53 -4.85
CA MET A 218 0.78 7.71 -3.71
C MET A 218 0.96 9.12 -3.18
N ASP A 219 0.50 10.09 -3.97
CA ASP A 219 0.58 11.53 -3.69
C ASP A 219 -0.72 12.10 -3.13
N GLY A 220 -1.74 11.25 -2.95
CA GLY A 220 -3.05 11.61 -2.41
C GLY A 220 -4.06 12.12 -3.44
N ASP A 221 -3.71 12.29 -4.71
CA ASP A 221 -4.65 12.76 -5.73
C ASP A 221 -5.57 11.63 -6.23
N ALA A 222 -6.73 11.47 -5.62
CA ALA A 222 -7.75 10.51 -6.06
C ALA A 222 -8.78 11.13 -7.00
N SER A 223 -8.41 12.16 -7.77
CA SER A 223 -9.31 12.81 -8.73
C SER A 223 -9.62 11.95 -9.96
N ALA A 224 -10.75 12.22 -10.61
CA ALA A 224 -11.10 11.59 -11.88
C ALA A 224 -10.06 11.90 -12.98
N ALA A 225 -9.48 13.12 -12.97
CA ALA A 225 -8.46 13.52 -13.93
C ALA A 225 -7.18 12.69 -13.80
N ARG A 226 -6.75 12.43 -12.56
CA ARG A 226 -5.63 11.55 -12.26
C ARG A 226 -5.90 10.11 -12.67
N ALA A 227 -7.08 9.58 -12.33
CA ALA A 227 -7.48 8.22 -12.67
C ALA A 227 -7.57 8.00 -14.19
N ALA A 228 -7.96 9.00 -14.97
CA ALA A 228 -8.00 8.92 -16.43
C ALA A 228 -6.62 8.69 -17.08
N GLN A 229 -5.54 9.05 -16.39
CA GLN A 229 -4.15 8.85 -16.84
C GLN A 229 -3.52 7.57 -16.30
N ALA A 230 -4.22 6.84 -15.43
CA ALA A 230 -3.68 5.67 -14.77
C ALA A 230 -3.42 4.53 -15.75
N ARG A 231 -2.23 3.93 -15.65
CA ARG A 231 -1.77 2.84 -16.53
C ARG A 231 -1.76 1.47 -15.86
N ASN A 232 -1.98 1.40 -14.56
CA ASN A 232 -2.10 0.17 -13.81
C ASN A 232 -3.19 0.30 -12.73
N LEU A 233 -3.49 -0.82 -12.06
CA LEU A 233 -4.55 -0.89 -11.07
C LEU A 233 -4.27 0.03 -9.87
N VAL A 234 -3.06 -0.05 -9.31
CA VAL A 234 -2.71 0.68 -8.09
C VAL A 234 -2.75 2.19 -8.33
N ASP A 235 -2.46 2.64 -9.55
CA ASP A 235 -2.52 4.05 -9.93
C ASP A 235 -3.95 4.62 -10.00
N ARG A 236 -4.97 3.77 -9.90
CA ARG A 236 -6.39 4.14 -9.74
C ARG A 236 -6.88 4.04 -8.31
N GLU A 237 -6.05 3.54 -7.39
CA GLU A 237 -6.39 3.31 -5.99
C GLU A 237 -5.38 4.02 -5.09
N ILE A 238 -5.73 5.25 -4.70
CA ILE A 238 -4.86 6.09 -3.89
C ILE A 238 -4.94 5.67 -2.43
N GLU A 239 -3.79 5.43 -1.81
CA GLU A 239 -3.72 5.07 -0.41
C GLU A 239 -3.62 6.31 0.49
N LEU A 240 -4.36 6.29 1.60
CA LEU A 240 -4.29 7.30 2.65
C LEU A 240 -4.00 6.65 4.01
N PRO A 241 -3.02 7.15 4.80
CA PRO A 241 -2.02 8.19 4.48
C PRO A 241 -1.22 7.98 3.18
N ALA A 242 -0.94 9.08 2.46
CA ALA A 242 -0.14 9.05 1.23
C ALA A 242 1.37 9.11 1.54
N GLY A 243 2.25 8.71 0.60
CA GLY A 243 3.68 8.94 0.79
C GLY A 243 4.64 8.19 -0.11
N ALA A 244 4.29 7.00 -0.59
CA ALA A 244 5.21 6.19 -1.39
C ALA A 244 5.10 6.45 -2.90
N ILE A 245 6.24 6.46 -3.57
CA ILE A 245 6.32 6.17 -5.01
C ILE A 245 6.70 4.71 -5.21
N ARG A 246 6.08 4.04 -6.18
CA ARG A 246 6.18 2.58 -6.37
C ARG A 246 6.34 2.25 -7.85
N VAL A 247 7.20 1.29 -8.17
CA VAL A 247 7.38 0.82 -9.55
C VAL A 247 7.80 -0.65 -9.56
N ALA A 248 7.27 -1.42 -10.49
CA ALA A 248 7.86 -2.68 -10.92
C ALA A 248 8.93 -2.36 -11.98
N PRO A 249 10.24 -2.51 -11.68
CA PRO A 249 11.28 -2.22 -12.65
C PRO A 249 11.20 -3.11 -13.89
N MET A 250 11.98 -2.78 -14.92
CA MET A 250 12.20 -3.71 -16.03
C MET A 250 12.90 -4.96 -15.49
N GLU A 251 12.23 -6.11 -15.51
CA GLU A 251 12.68 -7.32 -14.83
C GLU A 251 14.10 -7.70 -15.29
N GLN A 252 14.37 -7.63 -16.59
CA GLN A 252 15.68 -7.98 -17.16
C GLN A 252 16.84 -7.06 -16.73
N SER A 253 16.55 -5.87 -16.18
CA SER A 253 17.56 -4.89 -15.75
C SER A 253 18.03 -5.09 -14.31
N VAL A 254 17.22 -5.75 -13.46
CA VAL A 254 17.48 -5.85 -12.02
C VAL A 254 18.65 -6.82 -11.77
N ARG A 255 19.75 -6.31 -11.22
CA ARG A 255 20.98 -7.07 -10.93
C ARG A 255 21.64 -6.60 -9.64
N GLY A 256 22.36 -7.50 -8.98
CA GLY A 256 23.13 -7.18 -7.77
C GLY A 256 22.71 -8.00 -6.56
N THR A 257 22.85 -7.44 -5.36
CA THR A 257 22.58 -8.15 -4.11
C THR A 257 21.63 -7.37 -3.22
N ILE A 258 20.75 -8.10 -2.53
CA ILE A 258 19.94 -7.56 -1.43
C ILE A 258 20.36 -8.26 -0.15
N VAL A 259 20.87 -7.49 0.82
CA VAL A 259 21.08 -7.96 2.19
C VAL A 259 19.82 -7.63 2.96
N VAL A 260 18.94 -8.62 3.13
CA VAL A 260 17.64 -8.45 3.77
C VAL A 260 17.87 -8.19 5.27
N PRO A 261 17.31 -7.11 5.84
CA PRO A 261 17.36 -6.88 7.28
C PRO A 261 16.80 -8.08 8.07
N PRO A 262 17.13 -8.20 9.38
CA PRO A 262 16.55 -9.24 10.22
C PRO A 262 15.04 -9.31 10.01
N SER A 263 14.53 -10.50 9.68
CA SER A 263 13.14 -10.63 9.23
C SER A 263 12.63 -12.05 9.45
N TRP A 264 11.33 -12.25 9.27
CA TRP A 264 10.67 -13.53 9.53
C TRP A 264 10.26 -14.22 8.23
N TRP A 265 10.64 -15.50 8.10
CA TRP A 265 10.39 -16.34 6.92
C TRP A 265 9.72 -17.62 7.40
N GLY A 266 8.51 -17.92 6.90
CA GLY A 266 7.74 -19.08 7.36
C GLY A 266 7.63 -19.22 8.90
N GLY A 267 7.55 -18.11 9.64
CA GLY A 267 7.52 -18.11 11.11
C GLY A 267 8.87 -18.30 11.81
N THR A 268 9.97 -18.36 11.07
CA THR A 268 11.33 -18.46 11.59
C THR A 268 12.05 -17.12 11.42
N ARG A 269 12.70 -16.62 12.48
CA ARG A 269 13.55 -15.44 12.40
C ARG A 269 14.82 -15.77 11.62
N VAL A 270 15.13 -14.95 10.62
CA VAL A 270 16.28 -15.07 9.72
C VAL A 270 17.16 -13.84 9.88
N ASN A 271 18.47 -14.06 9.96
CA ASN A 271 19.47 -12.99 10.03
C ASN A 271 20.61 -13.27 9.04
N GLY A 272 21.16 -12.20 8.45
CA GLY A 272 22.24 -12.28 7.47
C GLY A 272 21.82 -12.87 6.13
N LEU A 273 20.55 -12.74 5.73
CA LEU A 273 20.08 -13.22 4.44
C LEU A 273 20.59 -12.32 3.31
N VAL A 274 21.34 -12.91 2.38
CA VAL A 274 21.83 -12.25 1.17
C VAL A 274 21.21 -12.93 -0.04
N LEU A 275 20.44 -12.17 -0.83
CA LEU A 275 19.84 -12.61 -2.09
C LEU A 275 20.66 -12.08 -3.26
N THR A 276 21.08 -12.93 -4.19
CA THR A 276 21.76 -12.53 -5.43
C THR A 276 20.77 -12.49 -6.58
N PHE A 277 20.71 -11.36 -7.28
CA PHE A 277 19.82 -11.11 -8.41
C PHE A 277 20.57 -11.06 -9.73
N ASP A 278 20.04 -11.78 -10.71
CA ASP A 278 20.33 -11.55 -12.11
C ASP A 278 19.02 -11.52 -12.91
N ARG A 279 18.88 -10.51 -13.78
CA ARG A 279 17.70 -10.32 -14.64
C ARG A 279 16.37 -10.44 -13.86
N GLY A 280 16.31 -9.82 -12.68
CA GLY A 280 15.10 -9.76 -11.85
C GLY A 280 14.75 -11.06 -11.14
N ARG A 281 15.66 -12.03 -11.09
CA ARG A 281 15.46 -13.28 -10.36
C ARG A 281 16.58 -13.58 -9.38
N VAL A 282 16.20 -14.16 -8.25
CA VAL A 282 17.12 -14.71 -7.26
C VAL A 282 17.80 -15.95 -7.84
N THR A 283 19.07 -15.81 -8.21
CA THR A 283 19.92 -16.90 -8.73
C THR A 283 20.61 -17.70 -7.63
N GLY A 284 20.79 -17.10 -6.46
CA GLY A 284 21.37 -17.73 -5.28
C GLY A 284 21.08 -16.94 -4.02
N PHE A 285 21.27 -17.57 -2.86
CA PHE A 285 21.21 -16.87 -1.58
C PHE A 285 22.09 -17.52 -0.52
N GLN A 286 22.47 -16.71 0.47
CA GLN A 286 23.14 -17.14 1.70
C GLN A 286 22.23 -16.81 2.88
N ALA A 287 22.12 -17.73 3.83
CA ALA A 287 21.33 -17.55 5.05
C ALA A 287 22.03 -18.31 6.18
N PRO A 288 22.92 -17.67 6.96
CA PRO A 288 23.62 -18.32 8.06
C PRO A 288 22.67 -18.89 9.12
N ALA A 289 21.51 -18.26 9.31
CA ALA A 289 20.43 -18.76 10.17
C ALA A 289 19.09 -18.77 9.41
N GLY A 290 18.30 -19.82 9.60
CA GLY A 290 16.94 -19.95 9.02
C GLY A 290 16.88 -20.27 7.52
N ARG A 291 17.95 -20.87 6.96
CA ARG A 291 18.06 -21.25 5.54
C ARG A 291 16.88 -22.09 5.02
N ASP A 292 16.42 -23.06 5.79
CA ASP A 292 15.34 -23.95 5.36
C ASP A 292 14.02 -23.20 5.20
N ALA A 293 13.74 -22.26 6.09
CA ALA A 293 12.56 -21.41 6.01
C ALA A 293 12.60 -20.49 4.79
N VAL A 294 13.76 -19.88 4.50
CA VAL A 294 13.97 -19.09 3.27
C VAL A 294 13.80 -19.96 2.02
N THR A 295 14.37 -21.17 2.02
CA THR A 295 14.25 -22.11 0.89
C THR A 295 12.79 -22.47 0.62
N ALA A 296 12.05 -22.80 1.68
CA ALA A 296 10.64 -23.18 1.59
C ALA A 296 9.77 -22.03 1.07
N GLU A 297 10.00 -20.80 1.53
CA GLU A 297 9.21 -19.64 1.12
C GLU A 297 9.55 -19.15 -0.30
N LEU A 298 10.83 -19.06 -0.67
CA LEU A 298 11.24 -18.67 -2.03
C LEU A 298 10.75 -19.69 -3.08
N GLY A 299 10.75 -20.97 -2.70
CA GLY A 299 10.39 -22.08 -3.58
C GLY A 299 11.37 -22.29 -4.74
N PRO A 300 10.96 -23.05 -5.77
CA PRO A 300 11.74 -23.29 -7.00
C PRO A 300 12.06 -22.02 -7.81
N ALA A 301 13.05 -22.12 -8.71
CA ALA A 301 13.60 -21.02 -9.53
C ALA A 301 12.55 -20.23 -10.35
N ASP A 302 11.50 -20.92 -10.82
CA ASP A 302 10.45 -20.39 -11.69
C ASP A 302 9.31 -19.72 -10.91
N ARG A 303 9.25 -19.88 -9.59
CA ARG A 303 8.18 -19.31 -8.75
C ARG A 303 8.31 -17.79 -8.60
N PRO A 304 7.17 -17.10 -8.38
CA PRO A 304 7.16 -15.67 -8.08
C PRO A 304 8.00 -15.32 -6.85
N GLY A 305 8.15 -16.24 -5.88
CA GLY A 305 8.97 -16.03 -4.68
C GLY A 305 10.42 -15.62 -4.97
N ARG A 306 10.94 -15.95 -6.16
CA ARG A 306 12.29 -15.57 -6.59
C ARG A 306 12.34 -14.38 -7.52
N ALA A 307 11.22 -13.78 -7.87
CA ALA A 307 11.19 -12.63 -8.76
C ALA A 307 11.22 -11.32 -7.97
N PHE A 308 11.95 -10.33 -8.46
CA PHE A 308 11.87 -8.97 -7.96
C PHE A 308 10.51 -8.36 -8.34
N ARG A 309 9.79 -7.86 -7.34
CA ARG A 309 8.44 -7.31 -7.52
C ARG A 309 8.46 -5.81 -7.72
N GLU A 310 9.04 -5.10 -6.75
CA GLU A 310 8.79 -3.67 -6.58
C GLU A 310 9.98 -3.00 -5.91
N PHE A 311 10.30 -1.82 -6.43
CA PHE A 311 10.98 -0.78 -5.70
C PHE A 311 9.93 0.24 -5.23
N ALA A 312 9.97 0.59 -3.95
CA ALA A 312 9.21 1.71 -3.42
C ALA A 312 10.10 2.62 -2.58
N LEU A 313 9.84 3.92 -2.61
CA LEU A 313 10.48 4.92 -1.78
C LEU A 313 9.42 5.82 -1.14
N GLY A 314 9.45 5.93 0.19
CA GLY A 314 8.61 6.86 0.93
C GLY A 314 9.17 8.29 0.89
N PHE A 315 8.28 9.25 0.74
CA PHE A 315 8.56 10.69 0.74
C PHE A 315 7.79 11.47 1.80
N ASN A 316 6.83 10.86 2.52
CA ASN A 316 6.04 11.62 3.49
C ASN A 316 6.83 11.89 4.78
N PRO A 317 7.18 13.16 5.10
CA PRO A 317 7.97 13.48 6.28
C PRO A 317 7.22 13.21 7.59
N LEU A 318 5.88 13.26 7.58
CA LEU A 318 5.07 13.02 8.78
C LEU A 318 4.98 11.53 9.16
N LEU A 319 5.41 10.65 8.24
CA LEU A 319 5.54 9.21 8.40
C LEU A 319 7.00 8.74 8.49
N ALA A 320 7.97 9.66 8.57
CA ALA A 320 9.36 9.29 8.80
C ALA A 320 9.51 8.44 10.08
N LEU A 321 10.57 7.65 10.16
CA LEU A 321 10.88 6.88 11.37
C LEU A 321 10.87 7.82 12.59
N PRO A 322 9.99 7.59 13.58
CA PRO A 322 9.97 8.39 14.78
C PRO A 322 11.22 8.11 15.61
N ALA A 323 11.67 9.12 16.36
CA ALA A 323 12.79 9.01 17.30
C ALA A 323 12.42 8.24 18.59
N ASP A 324 11.52 7.26 18.48
CA ASP A 324 11.16 6.36 19.57
C ASP A 324 12.30 5.34 19.79
N ASP A 325 12.36 4.72 20.97
CA ASP A 325 13.34 3.66 21.28
C ASP A 325 12.61 2.38 21.77
N PRO A 326 12.56 1.30 20.97
CA PRO A 326 13.10 1.21 19.61
C PRO A 326 12.25 2.00 18.59
N PRO A 327 12.84 2.44 17.45
CA PRO A 327 12.08 3.07 16.39
C PRO A 327 11.22 2.03 15.66
N TRP A 328 10.21 2.52 14.94
CA TRP A 328 9.28 1.69 14.16
C TRP A 328 9.02 2.31 12.80
N ILE A 329 8.47 1.51 11.88
CA ILE A 329 8.21 1.88 10.50
C ILE A 329 6.74 2.28 10.36
N PRO A 330 6.42 3.57 10.12
CA PRO A 330 5.05 3.98 9.93
C PRO A 330 4.50 3.57 8.57
N TYR A 331 3.24 3.18 8.59
CA TYR A 331 2.36 3.02 7.43
C TYR A 331 3.03 2.40 6.19
N TYR A 332 3.22 1.09 6.21
CA TYR A 332 3.74 0.30 5.08
C TYR A 332 5.05 0.86 4.49
N GLY A 333 5.84 1.61 5.27
CA GLY A 333 7.09 2.22 4.84
C GLY A 333 6.92 3.45 3.95
N TYR A 334 5.87 4.26 4.16
CA TYR A 334 5.59 5.43 3.30
C TYR A 334 6.32 6.70 3.80
N GLY A 335 6.98 6.57 4.94
CA GLY A 335 7.87 7.55 5.53
C GLY A 335 9.03 7.95 4.64
N ALA A 336 9.32 9.24 4.67
CA ALA A 336 10.50 9.85 4.06
C ALA A 336 11.77 9.00 4.30
N GLY A 337 12.36 8.51 3.21
CA GLY A 337 13.63 7.77 3.22
C GLY A 337 13.52 6.26 3.43
N VAL A 338 12.33 5.72 3.74
CA VAL A 338 12.12 4.27 3.84
C VAL A 338 12.01 3.68 2.44
N VAL A 339 12.86 2.69 2.15
CA VAL A 339 12.85 1.94 0.90
C VAL A 339 12.19 0.59 1.09
N ARG A 340 11.42 0.13 0.11
CA ARG A 340 11.01 -1.27 0.00
C ARG A 340 11.62 -1.92 -1.23
N LEU A 341 12.24 -3.07 -1.03
CA LEU A 341 12.69 -3.97 -2.10
C LEU A 341 11.94 -5.29 -1.93
N SER A 342 10.98 -5.53 -2.81
CA SER A 342 9.96 -6.56 -2.61
C SER A 342 10.14 -7.75 -3.57
N LEU A 343 9.64 -8.92 -3.17
CA LEU A 343 9.60 -10.13 -4.00
C LEU A 343 8.16 -10.47 -4.39
N GLY A 344 8.00 -11.17 -5.51
CA GLY A 344 6.72 -11.78 -5.88
C GLY A 344 6.05 -11.27 -7.16
N ASP A 345 4.75 -11.54 -7.23
CA ASP A 345 3.83 -11.06 -8.26
C ASP A 345 3.99 -9.55 -8.42
N ASN A 346 3.94 -8.98 -9.62
CA ASN A 346 4.03 -7.52 -9.79
C ASN A 346 2.97 -6.99 -10.78
N THR A 347 1.92 -7.78 -11.02
CA THR A 347 0.86 -7.46 -11.99
C THR A 347 0.08 -6.21 -11.64
N GLU A 348 -0.16 -5.94 -10.35
CA GLU A 348 -0.88 -4.73 -9.90
C GLU A 348 -0.13 -3.44 -10.29
N LEU A 349 1.20 -3.50 -10.36
CA LEU A 349 2.10 -2.41 -10.73
C LEU A 349 2.37 -2.37 -12.24
N GLY A 350 1.75 -3.26 -13.04
CA GLY A 350 1.96 -3.35 -14.48
C GLY A 350 3.21 -4.14 -14.91
N GLY A 351 3.76 -4.98 -14.03
CA GLY A 351 4.81 -5.95 -14.36
C GLY A 351 4.27 -7.28 -14.90
N ALA A 352 5.17 -8.20 -15.28
CA ALA A 352 4.81 -9.48 -15.92
C ALA A 352 4.86 -10.71 -14.99
N VAL A 353 5.33 -10.55 -13.76
CA VAL A 353 5.45 -11.64 -12.79
C VAL A 353 4.09 -11.94 -12.17
N THR A 354 3.64 -13.18 -12.28
CA THR A 354 2.35 -13.64 -11.74
C THR A 354 2.55 -14.67 -10.63
N GLY A 355 1.53 -14.83 -9.78
CA GLY A 355 1.44 -15.96 -8.84
C GLY A 355 1.12 -15.56 -7.41
N ARG A 356 0.58 -14.34 -7.21
CA ARG A 356 -0.03 -13.81 -5.96
C ARG A 356 0.88 -13.69 -4.73
N TYR A 357 2.04 -14.34 -4.71
CA TYR A 357 3.01 -14.18 -3.64
C TYR A 357 3.51 -12.73 -3.60
N VAL A 358 3.60 -12.17 -2.39
CA VAL A 358 4.08 -10.80 -2.14
C VAL A 358 4.90 -10.83 -0.87
N ARG A 359 6.12 -10.28 -0.93
CA ARG A 359 6.93 -10.04 0.26
C ARG A 359 7.51 -8.65 0.22
N TRP A 360 7.22 -7.85 1.24
CA TRP A 360 7.85 -6.56 1.45
C TRP A 360 9.07 -6.73 2.36
N ASN A 361 10.19 -6.13 1.97
CA ASN A 361 11.35 -5.99 2.84
C ASN A 361 11.62 -4.49 2.96
N PHE A 362 11.70 -3.99 4.20
CA PHE A 362 11.87 -2.57 4.49
C PHE A 362 13.34 -2.27 4.78
N PHE A 363 13.84 -1.16 4.24
CA PHE A 363 15.20 -0.69 4.43
C PHE A 363 15.12 0.74 4.93
N THR A 364 15.59 0.96 6.15
CA THR A 364 15.48 2.25 6.85
C THR A 364 16.79 3.03 6.86
N ASP A 365 17.84 2.48 6.27
CA ASP A 365 19.21 3.01 6.20
C ASP A 365 19.76 3.00 4.76
N ALA A 366 18.89 2.88 3.76
CA ALA A 366 19.30 2.80 2.37
C ALA A 366 19.75 4.14 1.79
N THR A 367 20.74 4.08 0.91
CA THR A 367 21.10 5.16 0.00
C THR A 367 20.51 4.85 -1.38
N VAL A 368 19.81 5.82 -1.97
CA VAL A 368 19.20 5.71 -3.30
C VAL A 368 19.85 6.75 -4.22
N THR A 369 20.46 6.25 -5.28
CA THR A 369 21.08 7.06 -6.34
C THR A 369 20.36 6.83 -7.65
N VAL A 370 20.13 7.89 -8.42
CA VAL A 370 19.55 7.86 -9.75
C VAL A 370 20.53 8.52 -10.71
N GLY A 371 21.14 7.73 -11.60
CA GLY A 371 22.31 8.17 -12.37
C GLY A 371 23.45 8.56 -11.43
N THR A 372 23.85 9.83 -11.41
CA THR A 372 24.86 10.38 -10.48
C THR A 372 24.25 11.08 -9.26
N ASP A 373 22.93 11.27 -9.25
CA ASP A 373 22.23 12.05 -8.23
C ASP A 373 21.83 11.19 -7.04
N VAL A 374 22.27 11.56 -5.85
CA VAL A 374 21.80 10.95 -4.61
C VAL A 374 20.47 11.60 -4.21
N TRP A 375 19.46 10.78 -3.92
CA TRP A 375 18.12 11.21 -3.49
C TRP A 375 17.87 10.93 -2.01
N VAL A 376 18.36 9.78 -1.55
CA VAL A 376 18.33 9.37 -0.14
C VAL A 376 19.75 8.97 0.23
N LYS A 377 20.22 9.39 1.39
CA LYS A 377 21.50 8.98 1.96
C LYS A 377 21.27 8.43 3.35
N ASP A 378 21.62 7.16 3.56
CA ASP A 378 21.53 6.48 4.85
C ASP A 378 20.14 6.61 5.51
N GLY A 379 19.08 6.38 4.70
CA GLY A 379 17.69 6.49 5.13
C GLY A 379 17.14 7.92 5.25
N LYS A 380 17.93 8.95 4.90
CA LYS A 380 17.53 10.35 4.97
C LYS A 380 17.39 10.96 3.58
N PRO A 381 16.23 11.49 3.18
CA PRO A 381 16.13 12.25 1.93
C PRO A 381 17.06 13.46 1.97
N ILE A 382 17.80 13.67 0.89
CA ILE A 382 18.73 14.82 0.77
C ILE A 382 18.28 15.86 -0.26
N LYS A 383 17.32 15.50 -1.12
CA LYS A 383 16.69 16.44 -2.04
C LYS A 383 15.32 16.86 -1.47
N PRO A 384 15.03 18.17 -1.42
CA PRO A 384 13.73 18.68 -0.98
C PRO A 384 12.67 18.38 -2.02
#